data_AF-A0AA36MBK3-F1
#
_entry.id   AF-A0AA36MBK3-F1
#
_cell.length_a   1.000
_cell.length_b   1.000
_cell.length_c   1.000
_cell.angle_alpha   90.00
_cell.angle_beta   90.00
_cell.angle_gamma   90.00
#
_symmetry.space_group_name_H-M   'P 1'
#
loop_
_entity.id
_entity.type
_entity.pdbx_description
1 polymer ?
#
loop_
_entity_poly.entity_id
_entity_poly.type
_entity_poly.pdbx_seq_one_letter_code
_entity_poly.pdbx_strand_id
1 'polypeptide(L)'
;MLFKMNPYRVERFIEGVHKRVMNEYIRIVNIPISMRKEFSLMLEDFVVIVGYDKDSERDYNPLSWPRPAGIGASTKCLQAKVTYKFWRYFTSMGKTELGEYNREHQTNIVVVQEKTLRMNDQNRLCLFLRNLIKEKYREKQKSPIDMKIEQWRIELVGVGVFDPVILARRLDFDYRNWNGLPFDVIIDYRIKKDSLAGKLPIGPLTLPGLEENREAESESYSEVVNRGVKRVNADSKSNPRKKKS
;
A
#
# COMPACT_ATOMS: atom_id res chain seq x y z
N MET A 1 6.39 -37.04 -17.77
CA MET A 1 6.81 -35.70 -17.33
C MET A 1 5.58 -34.88 -17.01
N LEU A 2 5.30 -34.65 -15.73
CA LEU A 2 4.25 -33.70 -15.31
C LEU A 2 4.81 -32.29 -15.50
N PHE A 3 4.22 -31.51 -16.42
CA PHE A 3 4.45 -30.07 -16.50
C PHE A 3 4.05 -29.44 -15.17
N LYS A 4 5.01 -29.23 -14.25
CA LYS A 4 4.78 -28.41 -13.07
C LYS A 4 4.58 -26.98 -13.54
N MET A 5 3.33 -26.53 -13.58
CA MET A 5 3.02 -25.11 -13.78
C MET A 5 3.82 -24.29 -12.77
N ASN A 6 4.45 -23.23 -13.25
CA ASN A 6 5.17 -22.29 -12.41
C ASN A 6 4.17 -21.72 -11.36
N PRO A 7 4.33 -22.01 -10.06
CA PRO A 7 3.35 -21.62 -9.03
C PRO A 7 3.13 -20.11 -8.99
N TYR A 8 4.17 -19.32 -9.32
CA TYR A 8 4.08 -17.87 -9.36
C TYR A 8 3.20 -17.33 -10.50
N ARG A 9 3.09 -18.07 -11.61
CA ARG A 9 2.19 -17.70 -12.71
C ARG A 9 0.72 -17.86 -12.28
N VAL A 10 0.45 -18.90 -11.49
CA VAL A 10 -0.89 -19.18 -10.95
C VAL A 10 -1.29 -18.10 -9.94
N GLU A 11 -0.42 -17.80 -8.97
CA GLU A 11 -0.66 -16.76 -7.96
C GLU A 11 -0.93 -15.38 -8.59
N ARG A 12 -0.16 -14.99 -9.60
CA ARG A 12 -0.37 -13.73 -10.32
C ARG A 12 -1.71 -13.68 -11.04
N PHE A 13 -2.08 -14.77 -11.69
CA PHE A 13 -3.36 -14.85 -12.39
C PHE A 13 -4.52 -14.74 -11.39
N ILE A 14 -4.47 -15.51 -10.30
CA ILE A 14 -5.47 -15.48 -9.23
C ILE A 14 -5.58 -14.08 -8.63
N GLU A 15 -4.46 -13.44 -8.27
CA GLU A 15 -4.48 -12.08 -7.70
C GLU A 15 -5.03 -11.05 -8.71
N GLY A 16 -4.71 -11.21 -10.00
CA GLY A 16 -5.27 -10.37 -11.07
C GLY A 16 -6.79 -10.51 -11.17
N VAL A 17 -7.30 -11.75 -11.11
CA VAL A 17 -8.75 -12.03 -11.09
C VAL A 17 -9.38 -11.46 -9.82
N HIS A 18 -8.82 -11.74 -8.65
CA HIS A 18 -9.31 -11.22 -7.37
C HIS A 18 -9.35 -9.70 -7.36
N LYS A 19 -8.32 -9.01 -7.85
CA LYS A 19 -8.31 -7.55 -7.91
C LYS A 19 -9.41 -7.02 -8.81
N ARG A 20 -9.63 -7.65 -9.97
CA ARG A 20 -10.71 -7.26 -10.88
C ARG A 20 -12.07 -7.47 -10.22
N VAL A 21 -12.30 -8.63 -9.61
CA VAL A 21 -13.55 -8.94 -8.92
C VAL A 21 -13.77 -7.98 -7.76
N MET A 22 -12.80 -7.82 -6.86
CA MET A 22 -12.95 -6.96 -5.66
C MET A 22 -13.17 -5.49 -6.00
N ASN A 23 -12.65 -4.98 -7.12
CA ASN A 23 -12.94 -3.63 -7.58
C ASN A 23 -14.42 -3.41 -7.93
N GLU A 24 -15.15 -4.47 -8.26
CA GLU A 24 -16.60 -4.45 -8.50
C GLU A 24 -17.41 -4.56 -7.21
N TYR A 25 -16.79 -4.69 -6.04
CA TYR A 25 -17.50 -4.76 -4.76
C TYR A 25 -17.20 -3.55 -3.89
N ILE A 26 -18.25 -3.05 -3.24
CA ILE A 26 -18.18 -2.00 -2.23
C ILE A 26 -18.77 -2.51 -0.93
N ARG A 27 -18.32 -1.92 0.17
CA ARG A 27 -18.88 -2.08 1.50
C ARG A 27 -19.43 -0.74 1.97
N ILE A 28 -20.72 -0.72 2.26
CA ILE A 28 -21.41 0.39 2.90
C ILE A 28 -21.40 0.09 4.40
N VAL A 29 -20.65 0.89 5.16
CA VAL A 29 -20.45 0.71 6.59
C VAL A 29 -21.18 1.79 7.39
N ASN A 30 -21.36 1.53 8.69
CA ASN A 30 -22.00 2.45 9.64
C ASN A 30 -23.46 2.80 9.30
N ILE A 31 -24.19 1.88 8.66
CA ILE A 31 -25.62 2.09 8.44
C ILE A 31 -26.33 1.94 9.80
N PRO A 32 -27.12 2.92 10.27
CA PRO A 32 -27.87 2.79 11.51
C PRO A 32 -28.81 1.59 11.50
N ILE A 33 -28.95 0.90 12.64
CA ILE A 33 -29.89 -0.22 12.78
C ILE A 33 -31.35 0.22 12.62
N SER A 34 -31.68 1.47 12.96
CA SER A 34 -33.01 2.05 12.70
C SER A 34 -33.41 1.99 11.23
N MET A 35 -32.45 2.01 10.31
CA MET A 35 -32.66 1.88 8.86
C MET A 35 -32.73 0.42 8.39
N ARG A 36 -33.02 -0.53 9.28
CA ARG A 36 -33.11 -1.97 8.93
C ARG A 36 -34.32 -2.25 8.07
N LYS A 37 -34.04 -2.62 6.83
CA LYS A 37 -34.99 -3.19 5.86
C LYS A 37 -34.38 -4.46 5.26
N GLU A 38 -35.10 -5.07 4.34
CA GLU A 38 -34.57 -6.11 3.45
C GLU A 38 -33.40 -5.53 2.64
N PHE A 39 -32.37 -6.35 2.37
CA PHE A 39 -31.10 -5.81 1.91
C PHE A 39 -31.17 -5.20 0.51
N SER A 40 -32.04 -5.70 -0.36
CA SER A 40 -32.24 -5.16 -1.71
C SER A 40 -32.87 -3.77 -1.63
N LEU A 41 -33.90 -3.60 -0.79
CA LEU A 41 -34.51 -2.28 -0.53
C LEU A 41 -33.51 -1.27 0.05
N MET A 42 -32.60 -1.71 0.91
CA MET A 42 -31.56 -0.82 1.44
C MET A 42 -30.59 -0.33 0.37
N LEU A 43 -30.31 -1.15 -0.66
CA LEU A 43 -29.49 -0.72 -1.78
C LEU A 43 -30.23 0.30 -2.65
N GLU A 44 -31.52 0.09 -2.90
CA GLU A 44 -32.35 1.04 -3.63
C GLU A 44 -32.45 2.38 -2.90
N ASP A 45 -32.73 2.37 -1.59
CA ASP A 45 -32.72 3.56 -0.74
C ASP A 45 -31.36 4.27 -0.82
N PHE A 46 -30.26 3.50 -0.78
CA PHE A 46 -28.92 4.06 -0.85
C PHE A 46 -28.65 4.76 -2.19
N VAL A 47 -29.11 4.19 -3.32
CA VAL A 47 -29.00 4.81 -4.65
C VAL A 47 -29.73 6.15 -4.69
N VAL A 48 -30.90 6.23 -4.05
CA VAL A 48 -31.68 7.46 -3.92
C VAL A 48 -30.96 8.48 -3.02
N ILE A 49 -30.42 8.05 -1.88
CA ILE A 49 -29.67 8.89 -0.93
C ILE A 49 -28.48 9.57 -1.62
N VAL A 50 -27.76 8.86 -2.48
CA VAL A 50 -26.60 9.42 -3.19
C VAL A 50 -26.99 10.19 -4.45
N GLY A 51 -28.29 10.34 -4.76
CA GLY A 51 -28.78 11.13 -5.88
C GLY A 51 -28.49 10.54 -7.26
N TYR A 52 -28.30 9.21 -7.37
CA TYR A 52 -27.95 8.60 -8.66
C TYR A 52 -29.18 8.35 -9.54
N ASP A 53 -29.22 9.01 -10.70
CA ASP A 53 -30.27 8.81 -11.71
C ASP A 53 -29.99 7.57 -12.57
N LYS A 54 -30.59 6.45 -12.16
CA LYS A 54 -30.48 5.15 -12.84
C LYS A 54 -31.11 5.14 -14.24
N ASP A 55 -32.12 5.96 -14.50
CA ASP A 55 -32.89 5.93 -15.74
C ASP A 55 -32.17 6.71 -16.84
N SER A 56 -31.69 7.91 -16.52
CA SER A 56 -30.87 8.73 -17.43
C SER A 56 -29.59 8.00 -17.83
N GLU A 57 -28.94 7.34 -16.88
CA GLU A 57 -27.71 6.58 -17.13
C GLU A 57 -27.94 5.22 -17.79
N ARG A 58 -29.20 4.78 -17.95
CA ARG A 58 -29.58 3.42 -18.39
C ARG A 58 -28.84 2.34 -17.59
N ASP A 59 -28.82 2.52 -16.27
CA ASP A 59 -28.17 1.63 -15.31
C ASP A 59 -29.18 1.17 -14.26
N TYR A 60 -30.08 0.27 -14.66
CA TYR A 60 -31.23 -0.12 -13.84
C TYR A 60 -30.88 -0.88 -12.55
N ASN A 61 -29.67 -1.46 -12.48
CA ASN A 61 -29.19 -2.23 -11.33
C ASN A 61 -27.77 -1.76 -10.93
N PRO A 62 -27.62 -0.52 -10.46
CA PRO A 62 -26.31 0.07 -10.18
C PRO A 62 -25.61 -0.61 -8.99
N LEU A 63 -26.42 -1.13 -8.06
CA LEU A 63 -26.00 -1.94 -6.92
C LEU A 63 -26.77 -3.26 -6.94
N SER A 64 -26.05 -4.38 -6.77
CA SER A 64 -26.62 -5.72 -6.82
C SER A 64 -25.90 -6.66 -5.84
N TRP A 65 -26.41 -7.88 -5.69
CA TRP A 65 -25.83 -8.90 -4.80
C TRP A 65 -25.62 -8.41 -3.36
N PRO A 66 -26.68 -7.94 -2.67
CA PRO A 66 -26.57 -7.53 -1.28
C PRO A 66 -26.12 -8.70 -0.40
N ARG A 67 -25.09 -8.46 0.42
CA ARG A 67 -24.57 -9.43 1.39
C ARG A 67 -24.35 -8.73 2.73
N PRO A 68 -24.81 -9.30 3.86
CA PRO A 68 -24.47 -8.76 5.17
C PRO A 68 -22.96 -8.88 5.39
N ALA A 69 -22.33 -7.78 5.81
CA ALA A 69 -20.88 -7.69 6.05
C ALA A 69 -20.53 -7.47 7.54
N GLY A 70 -21.51 -7.58 8.42
CA GLY A 70 -21.38 -7.42 9.87
C GLY A 70 -22.55 -6.64 10.47
N ILE A 71 -22.98 -7.03 11.67
CA ILE A 71 -24.03 -6.34 12.42
C ILE A 71 -23.50 -6.12 13.83
N GLY A 72 -23.32 -4.85 14.21
CA GLY A 72 -22.97 -4.43 15.55
C GLY A 72 -24.21 -4.14 16.41
N ALA A 73 -24.00 -3.55 17.59
CA ALA A 73 -25.07 -3.19 18.51
C ALA A 73 -25.90 -1.98 18.04
N SER A 74 -25.29 -1.03 17.33
CA SER A 74 -25.93 0.22 16.87
C SER A 74 -25.88 0.42 15.36
N THR A 75 -24.94 -0.24 14.67
CA THR A 75 -24.71 -0.10 13.23
C THR A 75 -24.64 -1.45 12.54
N LYS A 76 -24.84 -1.44 11.22
CA LYS A 76 -24.67 -2.60 10.33
C LYS A 76 -23.83 -2.23 9.12
N CYS A 77 -23.29 -3.26 8.48
CA CYS A 77 -22.51 -3.17 7.27
C CYS A 77 -23.13 -4.03 6.18
N LEU A 78 -23.18 -3.50 4.97
CA LEU A 78 -23.64 -4.20 3.78
C LEU A 78 -22.53 -4.22 2.73
N GLN A 79 -22.39 -5.33 2.04
CA GLN A 79 -21.57 -5.44 0.85
C GLN A 79 -22.48 -5.57 -0.37
N ALA A 80 -22.09 -4.92 -1.47
CA ALA A 80 -22.79 -4.98 -2.73
C ALA A 80 -21.81 -4.96 -3.91
N LYS A 81 -22.23 -5.58 -5.01
CA LYS A 81 -21.59 -5.43 -6.31
C LYS A 81 -22.05 -4.12 -6.94
N VAL A 82 -21.12 -3.39 -7.54
CA VAL A 82 -21.33 -2.06 -8.13
C VAL A 82 -21.03 -2.07 -9.63
N THR A 83 -21.79 -1.28 -10.38
CA THR A 83 -21.51 -1.03 -11.80
C THR A 83 -20.44 0.05 -11.97
N TYR A 84 -19.76 0.03 -13.11
CA TYR A 84 -18.74 1.04 -13.41
C TYR A 84 -19.33 2.46 -13.48
N LYS A 85 -20.53 2.63 -14.05
CA LYS A 85 -21.20 3.93 -14.18
C LYS A 85 -21.53 4.53 -12.82
N PHE A 86 -22.17 3.75 -11.95
CA PHE A 86 -22.43 4.17 -10.57
C PHE A 86 -21.13 4.49 -9.83
N TRP A 87 -20.12 3.64 -9.92
CA TRP A 87 -18.86 3.88 -9.19
C TRP A 87 -18.19 5.19 -9.63
N ARG A 88 -18.16 5.45 -10.94
CA ARG A 88 -17.63 6.71 -11.48
C ARG A 88 -18.42 7.91 -10.96
N TYR A 89 -19.74 7.88 -11.03
CA TYR A 89 -20.61 8.92 -10.48
C TYR A 89 -20.37 9.13 -8.97
N PHE A 90 -20.32 8.04 -8.21
CA PHE A 90 -20.15 8.11 -6.77
C PHE A 90 -18.82 8.77 -6.40
N THR A 91 -17.74 8.44 -7.12
CA THR A 91 -16.43 9.06 -6.88
C THR A 91 -16.37 10.55 -7.22
N SER A 92 -17.21 11.04 -8.14
CA SER A 92 -17.24 12.45 -8.52
C SER A 92 -18.24 13.29 -7.72
N MET A 93 -19.48 12.82 -7.58
CA MET A 93 -20.61 13.57 -7.00
C MET A 93 -21.21 12.85 -5.80
N GLY A 94 -21.47 11.54 -5.90
CA GLY A 94 -22.22 10.82 -4.86
C GLY A 94 -21.58 10.82 -3.46
N LYS A 95 -20.26 11.02 -3.34
CA LYS A 95 -19.59 11.26 -2.04
C LYS A 95 -20.04 12.56 -1.36
N THR A 96 -20.26 13.61 -2.14
CA THR A 96 -20.72 14.92 -1.63
C THR A 96 -22.15 14.80 -1.16
N GLU A 97 -23.02 14.20 -1.99
CA GLU A 97 -24.42 13.93 -1.68
C GLU A 97 -24.56 13.08 -0.40
N LEU A 98 -23.78 12.00 -0.28
CA LEU A 98 -23.76 11.19 0.93
C LEU A 98 -23.30 11.99 2.16
N GLY A 99 -22.36 12.91 1.98
CA GLY A 99 -21.88 13.81 3.03
C GLY A 99 -22.94 14.83 3.47
N GLU A 100 -23.78 15.30 2.56
CA GLU A 100 -24.94 16.15 2.87
C GLU A 100 -26.01 15.37 3.62
N TYR A 101 -26.37 14.20 3.13
CA TYR A 101 -27.31 13.30 3.80
C TYR A 101 -26.87 12.95 5.21
N ASN A 102 -25.60 12.59 5.40
CA ASN A 102 -25.01 12.28 6.70
C ASN A 102 -25.13 13.46 7.68
N ARG A 103 -24.92 14.70 7.21
CA ARG A 103 -25.04 15.92 8.02
C ARG A 103 -26.48 16.19 8.44
N GLU A 104 -27.43 16.07 7.52
CA GLU A 104 -28.85 16.32 7.77
C GLU A 104 -29.46 15.29 8.73
N HIS A 105 -29.13 14.01 8.53
CA HIS A 105 -29.73 12.90 9.26
C HIS A 105 -28.91 12.46 10.49
N GLN A 106 -27.83 13.18 10.82
CA GLN A 106 -26.90 12.85 11.90
C GLN A 106 -26.37 11.41 11.82
N THR A 107 -26.06 10.96 10.60
CA THR A 107 -25.50 9.64 10.34
C THR A 107 -24.04 9.74 9.91
N ASN A 108 -23.34 8.60 9.87
CA ASN A 108 -21.94 8.54 9.44
C ASN A 108 -21.72 7.36 8.49
N ILE A 109 -22.59 7.24 7.50
CA ILE A 109 -22.52 6.17 6.50
C ILE A 109 -21.29 6.40 5.63
N VAL A 110 -20.48 5.36 5.45
CA VAL A 110 -19.25 5.44 4.66
C VAL A 110 -19.23 4.32 3.62
N VAL A 111 -18.78 4.62 2.42
CA VAL A 111 -18.55 3.63 1.37
C VAL A 111 -17.07 3.35 1.22
N VAL A 112 -16.71 2.08 1.27
CA VAL A 112 -15.34 1.58 1.13
C VAL A 112 -15.30 0.59 -0.02
N GLN A 113 -14.42 0.80 -1.01
CA GLN A 113 -14.19 -0.19 -2.04
C GLN A 113 -13.45 -1.40 -1.44
N GLU A 114 -13.93 -2.61 -1.75
CA GLU A 114 -13.29 -3.83 -1.29
C GLU A 114 -11.91 -3.97 -1.94
N LYS A 115 -10.97 -4.53 -1.18
CA LYS A 115 -9.60 -4.78 -1.63
C LYS A 115 -9.29 -6.26 -1.44
N THR A 116 -8.34 -6.78 -2.22
CA THR A 116 -7.84 -8.13 -1.98
C THR A 116 -7.20 -8.22 -0.59
N LEU A 117 -7.21 -9.40 0.02
CA LEU A 117 -6.63 -9.62 1.34
C LEU A 117 -5.17 -9.15 1.40
N ARG A 118 -4.42 -9.40 0.33
CA ARG A 118 -3.04 -8.94 0.17
C ARG A 118 -2.91 -7.42 0.20
N MET A 119 -3.72 -6.71 -0.59
CA MET A 119 -3.73 -5.24 -0.59
C MET A 119 -4.17 -4.68 0.77
N ASN A 120 -5.10 -5.34 1.45
CA ASN A 120 -5.53 -4.95 2.79
C ASN A 120 -4.39 -5.10 3.80
N ASP A 121 -3.71 -6.25 3.81
CA ASP A 121 -2.60 -6.50 4.72
C ASP A 121 -1.36 -5.66 4.40
N GLN A 122 -1.13 -5.25 3.15
CA GLN A 122 -0.12 -4.23 2.83
C GLN A 122 -0.41 -2.90 3.55
N ASN A 123 -1.66 -2.42 3.50
CA ASN A 123 -2.04 -1.17 4.16
C ASN A 123 -1.97 -1.31 5.69
N ARG A 124 -2.41 -2.45 6.24
CA ARG A 124 -2.31 -2.75 7.67
C ARG A 124 -0.85 -2.83 8.11
N LEU A 125 0.04 -3.39 7.29
CA LEU A 125 1.46 -3.43 7.55
C LEU A 125 2.08 -2.02 7.56
N CYS A 126 1.69 -1.12 6.65
CA CYS A 126 2.11 0.29 6.72
C CYS A 126 1.72 0.94 8.05
N LEU A 127 0.47 0.73 8.50
CA LEU A 127 -0.01 1.26 9.77
C LEU A 127 0.72 0.65 10.97
N PHE A 128 0.96 -0.66 10.93
CA PHE A 128 1.71 -1.40 11.95
C PHE A 128 3.14 -0.86 12.06
N LEU A 129 3.85 -0.74 10.94
CA LEU A 129 5.22 -0.20 10.90
C LEU A 129 5.26 1.23 11.42
N ARG A 130 4.31 2.08 11.03
CA ARG A 130 4.23 3.45 11.55
C ARG A 130 4.12 3.48 13.07
N ASN A 131 3.28 2.62 13.63
CA ASN A 131 3.09 2.57 15.08
C ASN A 131 4.34 2.01 15.79
N LEU A 132 4.95 0.96 15.24
CA LEU A 132 6.17 0.36 15.77
C LEU A 132 7.34 1.34 15.74
N ILE A 133 7.51 2.09 14.64
CA ILE A 133 8.52 3.15 14.55
C ILE A 133 8.28 4.19 15.65
N LYS A 134 7.05 4.68 15.81
CA LYS A 134 6.71 5.64 16.88
C LYS A 134 7.01 5.11 18.28
N GLU A 135 6.77 3.82 18.51
CA GLU A 135 7.09 3.15 19.77
C GLU A 135 8.60 3.12 20.01
N LYS A 136 9.41 2.77 19.02
CA LYS A 136 10.88 2.82 19.12
C LYS A 136 11.44 4.21 19.38
N TYR A 137 10.86 5.26 18.78
CA TYR A 137 11.20 6.64 19.13
C TYR A 137 10.82 7.01 20.56
N ARG A 138 9.66 6.54 21.03
CA ARG A 138 9.21 6.76 22.41
C ARG A 138 10.11 6.05 23.43
N GLU A 139 10.54 4.82 23.15
CA GLU A 139 11.51 4.09 23.97
C GLU A 139 12.82 4.88 24.12
N LYS A 140 13.30 5.52 23.05
CA LYS A 140 14.51 6.38 23.07
C LYS A 140 14.24 7.84 23.47
N GLN A 141 13.03 8.18 23.93
CA GLN A 141 12.59 9.54 24.30
C GLN A 141 12.85 10.61 23.22
N LYS A 142 12.75 10.24 21.94
CA LYS A 142 12.94 11.13 20.79
C LYS A 142 11.62 11.38 20.06
N SER A 143 11.54 12.52 19.40
CA SER A 143 10.41 12.82 18.51
C SER A 143 10.48 11.91 17.28
N PRO A 144 9.37 11.24 16.90
CA PRO A 144 9.34 10.38 15.73
C PRO A 144 9.45 11.18 14.44
N ILE A 145 10.03 10.57 13.41
CA ILE A 145 10.02 11.12 12.05
C ILE A 145 8.58 11.18 11.54
N ASP A 146 8.28 12.22 10.77
CA ASP A 146 7.00 12.33 10.08
C ASP A 146 6.84 11.23 9.02
N MET A 147 5.69 10.57 9.06
CA MET A 147 5.38 9.44 8.19
C MET A 147 4.06 9.65 7.48
N LYS A 148 4.09 9.55 6.16
CA LYS A 148 2.90 9.60 5.31
C LYS A 148 2.64 8.21 4.72
N ILE A 149 1.37 7.83 4.65
CA ILE A 149 0.97 6.57 4.01
C ILE A 149 0.18 6.95 2.78
N GLU A 150 0.73 6.63 1.62
CA GLU A 150 0.08 6.84 0.33
C GLU A 150 -0.28 5.50 -0.28
N GLN A 151 -1.58 5.22 -0.32
CA GLN A 151 -2.13 3.95 -0.81
C GLN A 151 -1.52 2.74 -0.09
N TRP A 152 -0.56 2.06 -0.74
CA TRP A 152 0.10 0.82 -0.32
C TRP A 152 1.58 1.03 0.03
N ARG A 153 2.05 2.28 0.06
CA ARG A 153 3.44 2.64 0.38
C ARG A 153 3.51 3.53 1.61
N ILE A 154 4.67 3.51 2.25
CA ILE A 154 4.99 4.36 3.38
C ILE A 154 6.14 5.29 3.01
N GLU A 155 5.91 6.58 3.17
CA GLU A 155 6.91 7.62 3.04
C GLU A 155 7.40 7.99 4.43
N LEU A 156 8.71 7.90 4.60
CA LEU A 156 9.42 8.43 5.76
C LEU A 156 10.04 9.76 5.32
N VAL A 157 9.55 10.88 5.86
CA VAL A 157 9.97 12.21 5.42
C VAL A 157 11.48 12.38 5.60
N GLY A 158 12.18 12.74 4.54
CA GLY A 158 13.65 12.90 4.53
C GLY A 158 14.44 11.60 4.33
N VAL A 159 13.80 10.43 4.28
CA VAL A 159 14.46 9.13 4.08
C VAL A 159 14.05 8.49 2.76
N GLY A 160 12.75 8.51 2.42
CA GLY A 160 12.24 8.03 1.15
C GLY A 160 10.91 7.28 1.24
N VAL A 161 10.48 6.74 0.10
CA VAL A 161 9.22 6.00 -0.07
C VAL A 161 9.51 4.52 -0.23
N PHE A 162 8.87 3.68 0.57
CA PHE A 162 9.13 2.25 0.65
C PHE A 162 7.88 1.41 0.44
N ASP A 163 8.09 0.22 -0.13
CA ASP A 163 7.16 -0.91 0.03
C ASP A 163 7.22 -1.37 1.49
N PRO A 164 6.08 -1.65 2.14
CA PRO A 164 6.04 -1.97 3.56
C PRO A 164 6.83 -3.24 3.91
N VAL A 165 6.87 -4.25 3.03
CA VAL A 165 7.65 -5.46 3.30
C VAL A 165 9.14 -5.19 3.17
N ILE A 166 9.54 -4.40 2.17
CA ILE A 166 10.94 -3.97 2.05
C ILE A 166 11.35 -3.17 3.29
N LEU A 167 10.53 -2.21 3.71
CA LEU A 167 10.84 -1.41 4.89
C LEU A 167 10.99 -2.29 6.14
N ALA A 168 10.07 -3.23 6.37
CA ALA A 168 10.16 -4.16 7.49
C ALA A 168 11.48 -4.94 7.49
N ARG A 169 11.88 -5.47 6.31
CA ARG A 169 13.16 -6.18 6.18
C ARG A 169 14.39 -5.29 6.39
N ARG A 170 14.32 -4.01 6.04
CA ARG A 170 15.45 -3.08 6.23
C ARG A 170 15.57 -2.57 7.67
N LEU A 171 14.46 -2.41 8.37
CA LEU A 171 14.44 -1.98 9.77
C LEU A 171 14.87 -3.09 10.74
N ASP A 172 14.61 -4.34 10.38
CA ASP A 172 15.01 -5.53 11.15
C ASP A 172 14.55 -5.48 12.63
N PHE A 173 13.30 -5.03 12.84
CA PHE A 173 12.68 -5.01 14.17
C PHE A 173 12.03 -6.36 14.54
N ASP A 174 11.58 -6.50 15.78
CA ASP A 174 10.75 -7.64 16.18
C ASP A 174 9.29 -7.46 15.70
N TYR A 175 8.79 -8.47 14.97
CA TYR A 175 7.47 -8.47 14.33
C TYR A 175 6.50 -9.50 14.93
N ARG A 176 6.79 -10.09 16.10
CA ARG A 176 5.92 -11.13 16.72
C ARG A 176 4.45 -10.71 16.91
N ASN A 177 4.20 -9.41 17.09
CA ASN A 177 2.86 -8.86 17.28
C ASN A 177 2.09 -8.63 15.95
N TRP A 178 2.68 -8.99 14.81
CA TRP A 178 2.02 -8.91 13.51
C TRP A 178 1.04 -10.07 13.32
N ASN A 179 -0.24 -9.73 13.15
CA ASN A 179 -1.35 -10.70 13.01
C ASN A 179 -1.93 -10.76 11.58
N GLY A 180 -1.15 -10.41 10.56
CA GLY A 180 -1.57 -10.51 9.16
C GLY A 180 -0.83 -11.60 8.40
N LEU A 181 -0.97 -11.61 7.07
CA LEU A 181 -0.27 -12.57 6.22
C LEU A 181 1.26 -12.52 6.41
N PRO A 182 1.97 -13.64 6.21
CA PRO A 182 3.43 -13.64 6.19
C PRO A 182 4.00 -12.72 5.12
N PHE A 183 5.15 -12.09 5.40
CA PHE A 183 5.78 -11.13 4.49
C PHE A 183 6.05 -11.71 3.09
N ASP A 184 6.39 -12.99 2.98
CA ASP A 184 6.63 -13.68 1.70
C ASP A 184 5.39 -13.85 0.82
N VAL A 185 4.20 -13.71 1.40
CA VAL A 185 2.90 -13.72 0.73
C VAL A 185 2.49 -12.29 0.35
N ILE A 186 2.78 -11.31 1.22
CA ILE A 186 2.44 -9.90 1.01
C ILE A 186 3.30 -9.27 -0.10
N ILE A 187 4.61 -9.53 -0.10
CA ILE A 187 5.60 -8.88 -0.98
C ILE A 187 5.26 -9.04 -2.46
N ASP A 188 5.25 -7.96 -3.25
CA ASP A 188 4.97 -8.04 -4.69
C ASP A 188 5.89 -9.06 -5.36
N TYR A 189 5.34 -9.88 -6.25
CA TYR A 189 6.12 -10.82 -7.03
C TYR A 189 7.30 -10.15 -7.76
N ARG A 190 7.13 -8.93 -8.31
CA ARG A 190 8.22 -8.26 -9.04
C ARG A 190 9.42 -8.09 -8.11
N ILE A 191 9.17 -7.62 -6.90
CA ILE A 191 10.16 -7.46 -5.84
C ILE A 191 10.72 -8.84 -5.42
N LYS A 192 9.87 -9.86 -5.25
CA LYS A 192 10.28 -11.23 -4.92
C LYS A 192 11.23 -11.81 -5.97
N LYS A 193 10.94 -11.62 -7.26
CA LYS A 193 11.77 -12.07 -8.38
C LYS A 193 13.12 -11.35 -8.39
N ASP A 194 13.11 -10.04 -8.20
CA ASP A 194 14.34 -9.24 -8.17
C ASP A 194 15.21 -9.59 -6.95
N SER A 195 14.59 -9.99 -5.83
CA SER A 195 15.28 -10.46 -4.63
C SER A 195 15.93 -11.81 -4.87
N LEU A 196 15.21 -12.77 -5.47
CA LEU A 196 15.77 -14.06 -5.88
C LEU A 196 16.90 -13.93 -6.92
N ALA A 197 16.83 -12.90 -7.76
CA ALA A 197 17.86 -12.61 -8.76
C ALA A 197 19.08 -11.86 -8.18
N GLY A 198 19.12 -11.57 -6.88
CA GLY A 198 20.19 -10.80 -6.24
C GLY A 198 20.25 -9.32 -6.67
N LYS A 199 19.20 -8.80 -7.31
CA LYS A 199 19.14 -7.44 -7.86
C LYS A 199 18.58 -6.41 -6.88
N LEU A 200 18.04 -6.84 -5.75
CA LEU A 200 17.56 -5.97 -4.69
C LEU A 200 18.64 -5.84 -3.60
N PRO A 201 19.38 -4.71 -3.53
CA PRO A 201 20.22 -4.42 -2.39
C PRO A 201 19.31 -4.06 -1.19
N ILE A 202 18.90 -5.07 -0.43
CA ILE A 202 18.21 -4.87 0.86
C ILE A 202 19.30 -4.67 1.91
N GLY A 203 19.83 -3.45 2.00
CA GLY A 203 20.71 -3.04 3.09
C GLY A 203 19.91 -2.60 4.32
N PRO A 204 20.46 -2.70 5.55
CA PRO A 204 19.81 -2.18 6.74
C PRO A 204 19.48 -0.69 6.58
N LEU A 205 18.41 -0.24 7.21
CA LEU A 205 17.99 1.15 7.24
C LEU A 205 18.01 1.65 8.68
N THR A 206 18.98 2.50 8.98
CA THR A 206 18.99 3.24 10.24
C THR A 206 18.09 4.44 10.10
N LEU A 207 17.13 4.58 11.02
CA LEU A 207 16.24 5.75 11.03
C LEU A 207 16.95 6.93 11.73
N PRO A 208 16.89 8.15 11.17
CA PRO A 208 17.47 9.35 11.77
C PRO A 208 17.09 9.50 13.24
N GLY A 209 18.08 9.62 14.13
CA GLY A 209 17.85 9.74 15.57
C GLY A 209 17.58 8.41 16.29
N LEU A 210 17.34 7.30 15.60
CA LEU A 210 17.41 5.96 16.19
C LEU A 210 18.76 5.28 15.97
N GLU A 211 19.74 6.00 15.43
CA GLU A 211 21.14 5.60 15.39
C GLU A 211 21.54 5.01 16.75
N GLU A 212 21.93 3.74 16.74
CA GLU A 212 22.71 3.19 17.84
C GLU A 212 24.01 3.99 17.85
N ASN A 213 24.44 4.47 19.02
CA ASN A 213 25.78 5.00 19.21
C ASN A 213 26.75 3.83 18.98
N ARG A 214 26.99 3.47 17.71
CA ARG A 214 28.29 2.96 17.32
C ARG A 214 29.18 4.17 17.48
N GLU A 215 30.01 4.15 18.51
CA GLU A 215 31.09 5.10 18.68
C GLU A 215 31.67 5.38 17.31
N ALA A 216 31.54 6.63 16.88
CA ALA A 216 31.97 7.08 15.58
C ALA A 216 33.50 6.99 15.55
N GLU A 217 34.03 5.87 15.08
CA GLU A 217 35.24 5.92 14.27
C GLU A 217 34.87 6.77 13.05
N SER A 218 35.10 8.07 13.19
CA SER A 218 34.94 9.03 12.11
C SER A 218 36.04 8.80 11.07
N GLU A 219 35.87 7.82 10.19
CA GLU A 219 36.56 7.90 8.91
C GLU A 219 35.81 8.90 8.04
N SER A 220 36.28 10.14 8.13
CA SER A 220 35.83 11.26 7.31
C SER A 220 35.91 10.87 5.83
N TYR A 221 34.79 11.02 5.12
CA TYR A 221 34.65 10.82 3.67
C TYR A 221 35.67 11.61 2.83
N SER A 222 36.38 12.58 3.44
CA SER A 222 37.48 13.32 2.81
C SER A 222 38.82 12.55 2.71
N GLU A 223 39.05 11.49 3.49
CA GLU A 223 40.31 10.73 3.43
C GLU A 223 40.34 9.68 2.30
N VAL A 224 39.18 9.14 1.91
CA VAL A 224 39.06 8.14 0.85
C VAL A 224 39.30 8.75 -0.54
N VAL A 225 39.05 10.05 -0.71
CA VAL A 225 39.26 10.75 -1.99
C VAL A 225 40.75 11.10 -2.23
N ASN A 226 41.57 11.15 -1.19
CA ASN A 226 43.02 11.42 -1.31
C ASN A 226 43.86 10.16 -1.51
N ARG A 227 43.28 8.95 -1.37
CA ARG A 227 43.98 7.67 -1.54
C ARG A 227 43.49 6.91 -2.79
N GLY A 228 43.82 7.44 -3.95
CA GLY A 228 43.76 6.74 -5.25
C GLY A 228 43.42 7.73 -6.35
N VAL A 229 44.33 8.06 -7.28
CA VAL A 229 44.72 7.15 -8.36
C VAL A 229 46.18 7.37 -8.75
N LYS A 230 47.07 6.44 -8.39
CA LYS A 230 48.36 6.26 -9.06
C LYS A 230 48.10 5.41 -10.30
N ARG A 231 47.91 6.04 -11.47
CA ARG A 231 47.94 5.31 -12.75
C ARG A 231 49.39 4.96 -13.06
N VAL A 232 49.68 3.67 -12.98
CA VAL A 232 50.87 3.06 -13.58
C VAL A 232 50.66 3.11 -15.09
N ASN A 233 51.45 3.90 -15.80
CA ASN A 233 51.59 3.82 -17.25
C ASN A 233 53.06 3.53 -17.55
N ALA A 234 53.33 2.27 -17.90
CA ALA A 234 54.52 1.79 -18.58
C ALA A 234 54.07 0.49 -19.30
N ASP A 235 54.37 0.23 -20.56
CA ASP A 235 55.15 0.99 -21.53
C ASP A 235 55.02 0.36 -22.93
N SER A 236 55.52 1.11 -23.92
CA SER A 236 56.11 0.65 -25.18
C SER A 236 55.21 0.29 -26.38
N LYS A 237 55.34 1.07 -27.47
CA LYS A 237 56.39 0.83 -28.48
C LYS A 237 56.57 2.02 -29.45
N SER A 238 57.82 2.49 -29.51
CA SER A 238 58.65 2.95 -30.67
C SER A 238 57.94 3.33 -31.99
N ASN A 239 58.30 4.38 -32.75
CA ASN A 239 59.64 4.89 -33.14
C ASN A 239 59.47 6.23 -33.94
N PRO A 240 60.49 6.89 -34.56
CA PRO A 240 60.73 8.32 -34.33
C PRO A 240 60.86 9.20 -35.60
N ARG A 241 61.10 10.51 -35.37
CA ARG A 241 61.68 11.53 -36.28
C ARG A 241 60.80 12.08 -37.42
N LYS A 242 60.55 13.40 -37.40
CA LYS A 242 61.39 14.39 -38.14
C LYS A 242 61.03 15.84 -37.77
N LYS A 243 62.08 16.66 -37.86
CA LYS A 243 62.24 18.10 -37.57
C LYS A 243 61.70 18.99 -38.70
N LYS A 244 61.39 20.24 -38.34
CA LYS A 244 61.38 21.49 -39.13
C LYS A 244 60.24 21.59 -40.16
N SER A 245 59.62 22.74 -40.39
CA SER A 245 60.07 24.13 -40.32
C SER A 245 59.01 25.06 -39.73
#